data_AF-A0A4R5QFC9-F1
#
_entry.id   AF-A0A4R5QFC9-F1
#
_cell.length_a   1.000
_cell.length_b   1.000
_cell.length_c   1.000
_cell.angle_alpha   90.00
_cell.angle_beta   90.00
_cell.angle_gamma   90.00
#
_symmetry.space_group_name_H-M   'P 1'
#
loop_
_entity.id
_entity.type
_entity.pdbx_description
1 polymer ?
#
loop_
_entity_poly.entity_id
_entity_poly.type
_entity_poly.pdbx_seq_one_letter_code
_entity_poly.pdbx_strand_id
1 'polypeptide(L)'
;MSLAFATERRLLAEDELDPIRRSHFPLLEGLPRAEVHDLLHWLRARRNRARDLMRDHRRSKRGKGSAAQPLPDADRGLAAKKQVFAGALRRVNARLDALLAEERRAANLARLRQALGRRQAAVPHHPAGGATPDAGTRPLPNRKARPTIHGARIGSASQSVRTAQARRDARG
;
A
#
# COMPACT_ATOMS: atom_id res chain seq x y z
N MET A 1 -5.03 12.42 -1.46
CA MET A 1 -6.08 13.05 -2.26
C MET A 1 -5.81 12.73 -3.73
N SER A 2 -6.74 12.02 -4.37
CA SER A 2 -6.79 11.85 -5.83
C SER A 2 -7.82 12.85 -6.37
N LEU A 3 -7.49 13.53 -7.45
CA LEU A 3 -8.44 14.40 -8.14
C LEU A 3 -9.34 13.56 -9.05
N ALA A 4 -10.54 14.04 -9.34
CA ALA A 4 -11.39 13.40 -10.35
C ALA A 4 -10.74 13.50 -11.74
N PHE A 5 -10.86 12.47 -12.58
CA PHE A 5 -10.23 12.45 -13.91
C PHE A 5 -10.67 13.63 -14.79
N ALA A 6 -11.92 14.08 -14.68
CA ALA A 6 -12.40 15.28 -15.39
C ALA A 6 -11.61 16.55 -15.03
N THR A 7 -11.18 16.68 -13.77
CA THR A 7 -10.34 17.77 -13.29
C THR A 7 -8.90 17.59 -13.74
N GLU A 8 -8.37 16.37 -13.69
CA GLU A 8 -7.02 16.04 -14.19
C GLU A 8 -6.90 16.40 -15.69
N ARG A 9 -7.89 16.06 -16.51
CA ARG A 9 -7.91 16.31 -17.96
C ARG A 9 -7.72 17.78 -18.33
N ARG A 10 -8.27 18.71 -17.54
CA ARG A 10 -8.17 20.16 -17.79
C ARG A 10 -6.75 20.72 -17.56
N LEU A 11 -5.89 19.97 -16.88
CA LEU A 11 -4.54 20.40 -16.47
C LEU A 11 -3.42 19.76 -17.29
N LEU A 12 -3.78 18.82 -18.17
CA LEU A 12 -2.85 18.00 -18.93
C LEU A 12 -2.83 18.44 -20.40
N ALA A 13 -1.66 18.30 -21.01
CA ALA A 13 -1.51 18.38 -22.45
C ALA A 13 -1.96 17.05 -23.11
N GLU A 14 -2.20 17.08 -24.41
CA GLU A 14 -2.74 15.94 -25.15
C GLU A 14 -1.84 14.70 -25.08
N ASP A 15 -0.51 14.89 -25.14
CA ASP A 15 0.51 13.84 -24.98
C ASP A 15 0.51 13.18 -23.60
N GLU A 16 -0.04 13.85 -22.58
CA GLU A 16 -0.04 13.39 -21.20
C GLU A 16 -1.36 12.71 -20.79
N LEU A 17 -2.40 12.85 -21.60
CA LEU A 17 -3.73 12.32 -21.28
C LEU A 17 -3.76 10.80 -21.28
N ASP A 18 -3.18 10.16 -22.31
CA ASP A 18 -3.23 8.71 -22.44
C ASP A 18 -2.49 7.98 -21.29
N PRO A 19 -1.25 8.34 -20.92
CA PRO A 19 -0.58 7.72 -19.78
C PRO A 19 -1.32 7.92 -18.46
N ILE A 20 -1.93 9.10 -18.26
CA ILE A 20 -2.73 9.35 -17.05
C ILE A 20 -4.02 8.53 -17.05
N ARG A 21 -4.69 8.39 -18.19
CA ARG A 21 -5.86 7.51 -18.34
C ARG A 21 -5.50 6.05 -18.02
N ARG A 22 -4.36 5.56 -18.50
CA ARG A 22 -3.83 4.21 -18.19
C ARG A 22 -3.53 4.00 -16.70
N SER A 23 -3.24 5.07 -15.96
CA SER A 23 -3.03 5.01 -14.49
C SER A 23 -4.33 4.89 -13.67
N HIS A 24 -5.50 4.97 -14.30
CA HIS A 24 -6.80 4.81 -13.63
C HIS A 24 -7.34 3.39 -13.78
N PHE A 25 -8.16 3.01 -12.81
CA PHE A 25 -9.01 1.83 -12.92
C PHE A 25 -10.06 2.04 -14.03
N PRO A 26 -10.45 1.01 -14.82
CA PRO A 26 -10.00 -0.39 -14.75
C PRO A 26 -8.72 -0.69 -15.55
N LEU A 27 -8.26 0.24 -16.39
CA LEU A 27 -7.15 0.00 -17.32
C LEU A 27 -5.87 -0.44 -16.61
N LEU A 28 -5.56 0.18 -15.46
CA LEU A 28 -4.37 -0.15 -14.67
C LEU A 28 -4.34 -1.62 -14.18
N GLU A 29 -5.49 -2.25 -13.97
CA GLU A 29 -5.52 -3.65 -13.53
C GLU A 29 -5.13 -4.62 -14.63
N GLY A 30 -5.50 -4.31 -15.88
CA GLY A 30 -5.18 -5.16 -17.04
C GLY A 30 -3.73 -5.07 -17.51
N LEU A 31 -2.94 -4.12 -16.99
CA LEU A 31 -1.56 -3.92 -17.46
C LEU A 31 -0.60 -5.00 -16.92
N PRO A 32 0.30 -5.53 -17.76
CA PRO A 32 1.35 -6.43 -17.31
C PRO A 32 2.38 -5.67 -16.46
N ARG A 33 3.10 -6.40 -15.59
CA ARG A 33 4.07 -5.83 -14.64
C ARG A 33 5.12 -4.92 -15.32
N ALA A 34 5.61 -5.30 -16.50
CA ALA A 34 6.58 -4.52 -17.26
C ALA A 34 6.02 -3.14 -17.64
N GLU A 35 4.81 -3.09 -18.21
CA GLU A 35 4.16 -1.84 -18.60
C GLU A 35 3.81 -0.95 -17.40
N VAL A 36 3.44 -1.55 -16.26
CA VAL A 36 3.24 -0.80 -15.00
C VAL A 36 4.55 -0.14 -14.55
N HIS A 37 5.69 -0.80 -14.77
CA HIS A 37 7.01 -0.26 -14.44
C HIS A 37 7.44 0.86 -15.40
N ASP A 38 7.15 0.72 -16.70
CA ASP A 38 7.42 1.77 -17.69
C ASP A 38 6.58 3.02 -17.40
N LEU A 39 5.29 2.83 -17.11
CA LEU A 39 4.39 3.90 -16.70
C LEU A 39 4.88 4.59 -15.42
N LEU A 40 5.37 3.81 -14.45
CA LEU A 40 5.99 4.34 -13.22
C LEU A 40 7.17 5.26 -13.54
N HIS A 41 8.09 4.83 -14.40
CA HIS A 41 9.27 5.62 -14.78
C HIS A 41 8.87 6.91 -15.47
N TRP A 42 7.96 6.83 -16.44
CA TRP A 42 7.44 7.99 -17.15
C TRP A 42 6.78 9.01 -16.20
N LEU A 43 5.93 8.54 -15.28
CA LEU A 43 5.28 9.41 -14.28
C LEU A 43 6.28 10.07 -13.32
N ARG A 44 7.32 9.34 -12.90
CA ARG A 44 8.39 9.90 -12.06
C ARG A 44 9.13 11.01 -12.80
N ALA A 45 9.50 10.79 -14.06
CA ALA A 45 10.16 11.77 -14.89
C ALA A 45 9.30 13.02 -15.09
N ARG A 46 8.01 12.87 -15.43
CA ARG A 46 7.11 14.00 -15.67
C ARG A 46 6.82 14.80 -14.39
N ARG A 47 6.61 14.13 -13.26
CA ARG A 47 6.51 14.78 -11.94
C ARG A 47 7.77 15.54 -11.56
N ASN A 48 8.95 14.97 -11.85
CA ASN A 48 10.23 15.62 -11.57
C ASN A 48 10.40 16.87 -12.42
N ARG A 49 10.16 16.76 -13.73
CA ARG A 49 10.16 17.90 -14.65
C ARG A 49 9.24 19.02 -14.20
N ALA A 50 8.00 18.70 -13.81
CA ALA A 50 7.07 19.70 -13.28
C ALA A 50 7.60 20.39 -12.01
N ARG A 51 8.24 19.64 -11.10
CA ARG A 51 8.88 20.21 -9.90
C ARG A 51 10.04 21.14 -10.25
N ASP A 52 10.86 20.76 -11.22
CA ASP A 52 12.05 21.52 -11.59
C ASP A 52 11.65 22.82 -12.31
N LEU A 53 10.67 22.76 -13.22
CA LEU A 53 10.06 23.96 -13.82
C LEU A 53 9.49 24.92 -12.77
N MET A 54 8.82 24.41 -11.73
CA MET A 54 8.36 25.26 -10.62
C MET A 54 9.51 25.92 -9.87
N ARG A 55 10.60 25.19 -9.63
CA ARG A 55 11.77 25.73 -8.94
C ARG A 55 12.44 26.82 -9.77
N ASP A 56 12.59 26.58 -11.06
CA ASP A 56 13.19 27.54 -12.00
C ASP A 56 12.33 28.79 -12.12
N HIS A 57 11.01 28.65 -12.26
CA HIS A 57 10.08 29.80 -12.32
C HIS A 57 10.15 30.66 -11.05
N ARG A 58 10.19 30.04 -9.87
CA ARG A 58 10.38 30.75 -8.59
C ARG A 58 11.74 31.43 -8.49
N ARG A 59 12.79 30.85 -9.07
CA ARG A 59 14.12 31.48 -9.12
C ARG A 59 14.11 32.68 -10.08
N SER A 60 13.47 32.57 -11.24
CA SER A 60 13.31 33.67 -12.20
C SER A 60 12.51 34.83 -11.60
N LYS A 61 11.43 34.56 -10.84
CA LYS A 61 10.71 35.59 -10.07
C LYS A 61 11.58 36.34 -9.06
N ARG A 62 12.66 35.71 -8.58
CA ARG A 62 13.64 36.31 -7.66
C ARG A 62 14.82 36.96 -8.39
N GLY A 63 14.79 37.03 -9.73
CA GLY A 63 15.91 37.50 -10.55
C GLY A 63 17.13 36.57 -10.57
N LYS A 64 17.01 35.32 -10.09
CA LYS A 64 18.11 34.33 -9.96
C LYS A 64 17.93 33.13 -10.90
N GLY A 65 17.11 33.26 -11.94
CA GLY A 65 16.75 32.20 -12.87
C GLY A 65 17.07 32.55 -14.32
N SER A 66 16.59 31.73 -15.26
CA SER A 66 16.80 31.96 -16.70
C SER A 66 16.27 33.33 -17.15
N ALA A 67 16.87 33.91 -18.19
CA ALA A 67 16.55 35.24 -18.73
C ALA A 67 15.09 35.46 -19.18
N ALA A 68 14.28 34.40 -19.27
CA ALA A 68 12.86 34.48 -19.58
C ALA A 68 12.06 35.16 -18.45
N GLN A 69 11.22 36.13 -18.81
CA GLN A 69 10.31 36.79 -17.89
C GLN A 69 9.33 35.77 -17.28
N PRO A 70 9.17 35.73 -15.95
CA PRO A 70 8.28 34.79 -15.30
C PRO A 70 6.82 35.12 -15.63
N LEU A 71 6.10 34.14 -16.17
CA LEU A 71 4.65 34.28 -16.41
C LEU A 71 3.88 34.44 -15.09
N PRO A 72 2.90 35.36 -15.00
CA PRO A 72 1.98 35.41 -13.87
C PRO A 72 1.20 34.08 -13.74
N ASP A 73 0.92 33.66 -12.50
CA ASP A 73 0.16 32.45 -12.13
C ASP A 73 0.65 31.07 -12.61
N ALA A 74 1.76 30.97 -13.35
CA ALA A 74 2.30 29.68 -13.80
C ALA A 74 2.62 28.70 -12.65
N ASP A 75 2.98 29.21 -11.46
CA ASP A 75 3.22 28.41 -10.26
C ASP A 75 2.02 27.54 -9.88
N ARG A 76 0.80 28.07 -9.97
CA ARG A 76 -0.43 27.36 -9.58
C ARG A 76 -0.75 26.24 -10.56
N GLY A 77 -0.63 26.52 -11.86
CA GLY A 77 -0.83 25.52 -12.92
C GLY A 77 0.18 24.38 -12.82
N LEU A 78 1.47 24.70 -12.65
CA LEU A 78 2.52 23.71 -12.48
C LEU A 78 2.36 22.89 -11.19
N ALA A 79 1.93 23.52 -10.09
CA ALA A 79 1.63 22.82 -8.83
C ALA A 79 0.48 21.83 -9.00
N ALA A 80 -0.63 22.25 -9.64
CA ALA A 80 -1.78 21.40 -9.90
C ALA A 80 -1.39 20.22 -10.80
N LYS A 81 -0.64 20.48 -11.88
CA LYS A 81 -0.13 19.45 -12.79
C LYS A 81 0.80 18.45 -12.10
N LYS A 82 1.69 18.93 -11.22
CA LYS A 82 2.52 18.06 -10.37
C LYS A 82 1.68 17.18 -9.44
N GLN A 83 0.58 17.69 -8.89
CA GLN A 83 -0.33 16.91 -8.06
C GLN A 83 -1.01 15.79 -8.86
N VAL A 84 -1.40 16.05 -10.11
CA VAL A 84 -1.94 15.02 -11.02
C VAL A 84 -0.93 13.88 -11.19
N PHE A 85 0.32 14.19 -11.54
CA PHE A 85 1.35 13.15 -11.68
C PHE A 85 1.65 12.41 -10.37
N ALA A 86 1.61 13.10 -9.23
CA ALA A 86 1.80 12.47 -7.92
C ALA A 86 0.63 11.53 -7.55
N GLY A 87 -0.59 11.89 -7.94
CA GLY A 87 -1.79 11.05 -7.78
C GLY A 87 -1.71 9.78 -8.63
N ALA A 88 -1.40 9.94 -9.92
CA ALA A 88 -1.18 8.82 -10.84
C ALA A 88 -0.07 7.88 -10.35
N LEU A 89 1.06 8.45 -9.89
CA LEU A 89 2.16 7.66 -9.35
C LEU A 89 1.76 6.83 -8.13
N ARG A 90 0.88 7.36 -7.27
CA ARG A 90 0.35 6.65 -6.11
C ARG A 90 -0.49 5.44 -6.52
N ARG A 91 -1.36 5.59 -7.52
CA ARG A 91 -2.17 4.50 -8.07
C ARG A 91 -1.30 3.39 -8.67
N VAL A 92 -0.29 3.77 -9.46
CA VAL A 92 0.66 2.84 -10.07
C VAL A 92 1.50 2.10 -9.03
N ASN A 93 2.01 2.79 -8.01
CA ASN A 93 2.73 2.14 -6.90
C ASN A 93 1.82 1.12 -6.18
N ALA A 94 0.57 1.48 -5.89
CA ALA A 94 -0.38 0.56 -5.25
C ALA A 94 -0.62 -0.70 -6.10
N ARG A 95 -0.67 -0.58 -7.44
CA ARG A 95 -0.76 -1.75 -8.33
C ARG A 95 0.49 -2.62 -8.27
N LEU A 96 1.69 -2.02 -8.26
CA LEU A 96 2.94 -2.77 -8.10
C LEU A 96 3.00 -3.51 -6.76
N ASP A 97 2.59 -2.86 -5.67
CA ASP A 97 2.53 -3.48 -4.35
C ASP A 97 1.54 -4.65 -4.33
N ALA A 98 0.39 -4.53 -5.01
CA ALA A 98 -0.58 -5.61 -5.17
C ALA A 98 0.01 -6.81 -5.93
N LEU A 99 0.66 -6.57 -7.08
CA LEU A 99 1.33 -7.62 -7.86
C LEU A 99 2.42 -8.35 -7.05
N LEU A 100 3.25 -7.59 -6.32
CA LEU A 100 4.26 -8.17 -5.44
C LEU A 100 3.66 -8.98 -4.30
N ALA A 101 2.52 -8.54 -3.74
CA ALA A 101 1.81 -9.28 -2.71
C ALA A 101 1.23 -10.59 -3.25
N GLU A 102 0.68 -10.59 -4.46
CA GLU A 102 0.19 -11.79 -5.16
C GLU A 102 1.32 -12.79 -5.41
N GLU A 103 2.46 -12.35 -5.94
CA GLU A 103 3.65 -13.18 -6.15
C GLU A 103 4.15 -13.82 -4.84
N ARG A 104 4.23 -13.03 -3.77
CA ARG A 104 4.63 -13.52 -2.44
C ARG A 104 3.65 -14.55 -1.89
N ARG A 105 2.34 -14.33 -2.05
CA ARG A 105 1.30 -15.27 -1.63
C ARG A 105 1.44 -16.59 -2.38
N ALA A 106 1.61 -16.54 -3.70
CA ALA A 106 1.79 -17.74 -4.53
C ALA A 106 3.05 -18.53 -4.11
N ALA A 107 4.18 -17.85 -3.91
CA ALA A 107 5.42 -18.47 -3.46
C ALA A 107 5.26 -19.13 -2.06
N ASN A 108 4.58 -18.46 -1.14
CA ASN A 108 4.35 -19.01 0.20
C ASN A 108 3.42 -20.23 0.18
N LEU A 109 2.37 -20.23 -0.64
CA LEU A 109 1.50 -21.38 -0.83
C LEU A 109 2.27 -22.58 -1.41
N ALA A 110 3.15 -22.35 -2.38
CA ALA A 110 3.99 -23.41 -2.94
C ALA A 110 4.93 -24.02 -1.89
N ARG A 111 5.60 -23.18 -1.09
CA ARG A 111 6.45 -23.63 0.03
C ARG A 111 5.67 -24.42 1.09
N LEU A 112 4.46 -23.95 1.44
CA LEU A 112 3.60 -24.63 2.41
C LEU A 112 3.19 -26.01 1.90
N ARG A 113 2.80 -26.12 0.62
CA ARG A 113 2.46 -27.40 -0.01
C ARG A 113 3.64 -28.37 -0.01
N GLN A 114 4.85 -27.89 -0.33
CA GLN A 114 6.06 -28.71 -0.27
C GLN A 114 6.37 -29.19 1.16
N ALA A 115 6.25 -28.31 2.16
CA ALA A 115 6.47 -28.67 3.56
C ALA A 115 5.43 -29.70 4.06
N LEU A 116 4.16 -29.55 3.67
CA LEU A 116 3.12 -30.52 3.96
C LEU A 116 3.42 -31.87 3.31
N GLY A 117 3.84 -31.89 2.04
CA GLY A 117 4.24 -33.12 1.36
C GLY A 117 5.41 -33.83 2.05
N ARG A 118 6.45 -33.08 2.48
CA ARG A 118 7.57 -33.62 3.27
C ARG A 118 7.11 -34.20 4.60
N ARG A 119 6.21 -33.50 5.30
CA ARG A 119 5.65 -33.98 6.58
C ARG A 119 4.83 -35.26 6.40
N GLN A 120 4.05 -35.35 5.34
CA GLN A 120 3.25 -36.54 5.02
C GLN A 120 4.12 -37.74 4.61
N ALA A 121 5.23 -37.49 3.90
CA ALA A 121 6.17 -38.54 3.50
C ALA A 121 7.15 -38.96 4.60
N ALA A 122 7.28 -38.18 5.67
CA ALA A 122 8.16 -38.51 6.78
C ALA A 122 7.63 -39.73 7.53
N VAL A 123 8.47 -40.77 7.64
CA VAL A 123 8.16 -41.95 8.46
C VAL A 123 8.11 -41.52 9.93
N PRO A 124 7.01 -41.76 10.67
CA PRO A 124 6.96 -41.47 12.09
C PRO A 124 8.03 -42.26 12.84
N HIS A 125 8.88 -41.59 13.60
CA HIS A 125 9.89 -42.24 14.46
C HIS A 125 9.30 -42.76 15.79
N HIS A 126 8.00 -42.54 16.01
CA HIS A 126 7.29 -43.07 17.17
C HIS A 126 6.41 -44.25 16.74
N PRO A 127 6.15 -45.22 17.64
CA PRO A 127 5.17 -46.27 17.37
C PRO A 127 3.83 -45.66 16.96
N ALA A 128 3.09 -46.36 16.11
CA ALA A 128 1.72 -45.99 15.81
C ALA A 128 0.94 -45.95 17.15
N GLY A 129 0.09 -44.93 17.32
CA GLY A 129 -0.87 -44.95 18.41
C GLY A 129 -1.73 -46.19 18.22
N GLY A 130 -1.55 -47.20 19.07
CA GLY A 130 -2.31 -48.45 18.99
C GLY A 130 -3.81 -48.22 19.13
N ALA A 131 -4.59 -49.30 19.05
CA ALA A 131 -6.05 -49.23 19.23
C ALA A 131 -6.39 -48.57 20.57
N THR A 132 -6.85 -47.32 20.52
CA THR A 132 -7.47 -46.67 21.68
C THR A 132 -8.92 -47.14 21.75
N PRO A 133 -9.42 -47.62 22.91
CA PRO A 133 -10.85 -47.91 23.07
C PRO A 133 -11.65 -46.69 22.64
N ASP A 134 -12.79 -46.90 21.97
CA ASP A 134 -13.60 -45.87 21.30
C ASP A 134 -14.08 -44.69 22.18
N ALA A 135 -13.73 -44.67 23.46
CA ALA A 135 -13.79 -43.48 24.29
C ALA A 135 -12.49 -42.68 24.13
N GLY A 136 -12.43 -41.85 23.08
CA GLY A 136 -11.39 -40.83 22.95
C GLY A 136 -11.16 -40.12 24.29
N THR A 137 -9.90 -39.84 24.62
CA THR A 137 -9.53 -39.14 25.86
C THR A 137 -10.39 -37.90 26.02
N ARG A 138 -11.16 -37.84 27.12
CA ARG A 138 -12.03 -36.72 27.45
C ARG A 138 -11.18 -35.44 27.32
N PRO A 139 -11.54 -34.48 26.45
CA PRO A 139 -10.69 -33.33 26.20
C PRO A 139 -10.44 -32.63 27.53
N LEU A 140 -9.19 -32.65 28.00
CA LEU A 140 -8.82 -31.87 29.16
C LEU A 140 -9.00 -30.40 28.74
N PRO A 141 -9.94 -29.66 29.33
CA PRO A 141 -10.06 -28.25 29.02
C PRO A 141 -8.73 -27.60 29.32
N ASN A 142 -8.24 -26.80 28.38
CA ASN A 142 -7.02 -26.04 28.57
C ASN A 142 -7.19 -25.18 29.82
N ARG A 143 -6.59 -25.60 30.95
CA ARG A 143 -6.54 -24.85 32.21
C ARG A 143 -5.57 -23.67 32.09
N LYS A 144 -5.58 -22.96 30.95
CA LYS A 144 -5.01 -21.61 30.91
C LYS A 144 -5.69 -20.86 32.03
N ALA A 145 -4.91 -20.50 33.05
CA ALA A 145 -5.37 -19.60 34.08
C ALA A 145 -6.01 -18.42 33.35
N ARG A 146 -7.27 -18.09 33.69
CA ARG A 146 -7.82 -16.80 33.29
C ARG A 146 -6.76 -15.77 33.68
N PRO A 147 -6.36 -14.84 32.79
CA PRO A 147 -5.44 -13.78 33.19
C PRO A 147 -6.12 -12.98 34.29
N THR A 148 -5.85 -13.35 35.54
CA THR A 148 -6.34 -12.65 36.70
C THR A 148 -5.53 -11.37 36.74
N ILE A 149 -6.12 -10.28 36.27
CA ILE A 149 -5.55 -8.96 36.50
C ILE A 149 -5.49 -8.81 38.02
N HIS A 150 -4.30 -8.59 38.56
CA HIS A 150 -4.12 -8.32 39.98
C HIS A 150 -5.09 -7.19 40.40
N GLY A 151 -5.83 -7.34 41.50
CA GLY A 151 -6.94 -6.44 41.86
C GLY A 151 -6.55 -4.95 41.81
N ALA A 152 -5.36 -4.61 42.32
CA ALA A 152 -4.80 -3.25 42.28
C ALA A 152 -4.59 -2.67 40.86
N ARG A 153 -4.53 -3.51 39.82
CA ARG A 153 -4.29 -3.12 38.42
C ARG A 153 -5.57 -3.05 37.58
N ILE A 154 -6.72 -3.48 38.11
CA ILE A 154 -8.01 -3.45 37.38
C ILE A 154 -8.38 -2.03 36.97
N GLY A 155 -8.24 -1.05 37.87
CA GLY A 155 -8.50 0.36 37.56
C GLY A 155 -7.61 0.88 36.43
N SER A 156 -6.30 0.65 36.51
CA SER A 156 -5.33 1.07 35.49
C SER A 156 -5.61 0.42 34.12
N ALA A 157 -5.89 -0.89 34.10
CA ALA A 157 -6.21 -1.61 32.86
C ALA A 157 -7.54 -1.15 32.24
N SER A 158 -8.56 -0.84 33.06
CA SER A 158 -9.83 -0.30 32.59
C SER A 158 -9.68 1.11 32.01
N GLN A 159 -8.92 1.98 32.69
CA GLN A 159 -8.66 3.33 32.20
C GLN A 159 -7.82 3.35 30.92
N SER A 160 -6.84 2.45 30.77
CA SER A 160 -6.02 2.38 29.57
C SER A 160 -6.84 2.01 28.33
N VAL A 161 -7.73 1.02 28.45
CA VAL A 161 -8.66 0.62 27.37
C VAL A 161 -9.62 1.75 27.03
N ARG A 162 -10.22 2.40 28.03
CA ARG A 162 -11.11 3.55 27.84
C ARG A 162 -10.42 4.69 27.10
N THR A 163 -9.19 5.03 27.52
CA THR A 163 -8.39 6.09 26.91
C THR A 163 -8.01 5.75 25.46
N ALA A 164 -7.65 4.49 25.21
CA ALA A 164 -7.32 4.03 23.86
C ALA A 164 -8.54 4.07 22.92
N GLN A 165 -9.73 3.72 23.42
CA GLN A 165 -10.97 3.78 22.65
C GLN A 165 -11.37 5.23 22.33
N ALA A 166 -11.36 6.13 23.32
CA ALA A 166 -11.62 7.55 23.10
C ALA A 166 -10.67 8.16 22.05
N ARG A 167 -9.38 7.78 22.05
CA ARG A 167 -8.41 8.20 21.03
C ARG A 167 -8.71 7.64 19.65
N ARG A 168 -9.30 6.45 19.55
CA ARG A 168 -9.71 5.84 18.28
C ARG A 168 -10.97 6.52 17.74
N ASP A 169 -11.94 6.77 18.61
CA ASP A 169 -13.20 7.43 18.26
C ASP A 169 -12.96 8.87 17.81
N ALA A 170 -12.01 9.59 18.45
CA ALA A 170 -11.61 10.93 18.02
C ALA A 170 -10.85 10.98 16.67
N ARG A 171 -10.49 9.83 16.10
CA ARG A 171 -9.85 9.72 14.78
C ARG A 171 -10.82 9.30 13.67
N GLY A 172 -12.03 8.85 14.02
CA GLY A 172 -13.12 8.57 13.09
C GLY A 172 -13.92 9.83 12.81
#